data_AF-X0P9D6-F1
#
_entry.id   AF-X0P9D6-F1
#
_cell.length_a   1.000
_cell.length_b   1.000
_cell.length_c   1.000
_cell.angle_alpha   90.00
_cell.angle_beta   90.00
_cell.angle_gamma   90.00
#
_symmetry.space_group_name_H-M   'P 1'
#
loop_
_entity.id
_entity.type
_entity.pdbx_description
1 polymer ?
#
loop_
_entity_poly.entity_id
_entity_poly.type
_entity_poly.pdbx_seq_one_letter_code
_entity_poly.pdbx_strand_id
1 'polypeptide(L)'
;MRANQFAFAFGIFALIVGAIVDLYGVFNQFGTIDSAQEVLIGSFILGIGLAFLSIPNRLERYIVQGIIGIGVFYYFYIQNNNFWIALIIAVILVALLEYGLKHR
;
A
#
# COMPACT_ATOMS: atom_id res chain seq x y z
N MET A 1 -10.96 -1.32 -27.30
CA MET A 1 -10.91 -0.26 -26.26
C MET A 1 -11.53 -0.65 -24.90
N ARG A 2 -12.10 -1.86 -24.70
CA ARG A 2 -12.76 -2.26 -23.42
C ARG A 2 -11.78 -2.65 -22.29
N ALA A 3 -10.56 -3.09 -22.61
CA ALA A 3 -9.57 -3.52 -21.60
C ALA A 3 -9.13 -2.39 -20.66
N ASN A 4 -9.01 -1.14 -21.15
CA ASN A 4 -8.66 0.01 -20.32
C ASN A 4 -9.74 0.39 -19.30
N GLN A 5 -11.02 0.15 -19.61
CA GLN A 5 -12.12 0.50 -18.71
C GLN A 5 -12.19 -0.45 -17.50
N PHE A 6 -11.95 -1.75 -17.74
CA PHE A 6 -11.86 -2.71 -16.65
C PHE A 6 -10.69 -2.42 -15.73
N ALA A 7 -9.48 -2.24 -16.29
CA ALA A 7 -8.28 -1.98 -15.50
C ALA A 7 -8.42 -0.70 -14.65
N PHE A 8 -8.99 0.35 -15.23
CA PHE A 8 -9.27 1.59 -14.53
C PHE A 8 -10.28 1.41 -13.40
N ALA A 9 -11.44 0.80 -13.68
CA ALA A 9 -12.48 0.57 -12.67
C ALA A 9 -12.01 -0.34 -11.54
N PHE A 10 -11.28 -1.41 -11.87
CA PHE A 10 -10.68 -2.32 -10.90
C PHE A 10 -9.63 -1.61 -10.04
N GLY A 11 -8.79 -0.75 -10.64
CA GLY A 11 -7.81 0.02 -9.90
C GLY A 11 -8.45 0.99 -8.89
N ILE A 12 -9.53 1.68 -9.26
CA ILE A 12 -10.31 2.52 -8.33
C ILE A 12 -10.90 1.67 -7.21
N PHE A 13 -11.55 0.57 -7.56
CA PHE A 13 -12.15 -0.35 -6.59
C PHE A 13 -11.09 -0.86 -5.58
N ALA A 14 -9.93 -1.29 -6.07
CA ALA A 14 -8.83 -1.73 -5.23
C ALA A 14 -8.32 -0.60 -4.32
N LEU A 15 -8.18 0.64 -4.81
CA LEU A 15 -7.80 1.76 -3.92
C LEU A 15 -8.81 1.98 -2.79
N ILE A 16 -10.11 1.92 -3.09
CA ILE A 16 -11.16 2.10 -2.07
C ILE A 16 -11.13 0.95 -1.06
N VAL A 17 -11.12 -0.30 -1.52
CA VAL A 17 -11.09 -1.48 -0.64
C VAL A 17 -9.81 -1.49 0.20
N GLY A 18 -8.67 -1.22 -0.41
CA GLY A 18 -7.39 -1.13 0.28
C GLY A 18 -7.44 -0.09 1.39
N ALA A 19 -7.93 1.12 1.11
CA ALA A 19 -8.06 2.17 2.11
C ALA A 19 -9.03 1.81 3.25
N ILE A 20 -10.15 1.14 2.96
CA ILE A 20 -11.10 0.70 3.99
C ILE A 20 -10.45 -0.35 4.91
N VAL A 21 -9.77 -1.35 4.34
CA VAL A 21 -9.09 -2.40 5.10
C VAL A 21 -7.95 -1.81 5.95
N ASP A 22 -7.18 -0.88 5.38
CA ASP A 22 -6.10 -0.19 6.07
C ASP A 22 -6.62 0.61 7.27
N LEU A 23 -7.68 1.42 7.07
CA LEU A 23 -8.33 2.17 8.15
C LEU A 23 -8.95 1.25 9.20
N TYR A 24 -9.60 0.16 8.78
CA TYR A 24 -10.16 -0.83 9.69
C TYR A 24 -9.07 -1.40 10.60
N GLY A 25 -7.95 -1.85 10.03
CA GLY A 25 -6.83 -2.37 10.81
C GLY A 25 -6.22 -1.34 11.74
N VAL A 26 -6.10 -0.07 11.32
CA VAL A 26 -5.60 1.00 12.20
C VAL A 26 -6.54 1.26 13.37
N PHE A 27 -7.86 1.30 13.16
CA PHE A 27 -8.83 1.64 14.21
C PHE A 27 -9.26 0.43 15.06
N ASN A 28 -9.11 -0.79 14.56
CA ASN A 28 -9.44 -2.02 15.26
C ASN A 28 -8.16 -2.64 15.85
N GLN A 29 -7.99 -2.52 17.18
CA GLN A 29 -6.87 -3.12 17.92
C GLN A 29 -5.48 -2.58 17.54
N PHE A 30 -5.34 -1.26 17.40
CA PHE A 30 -4.06 -0.62 17.13
C PHE A 30 -2.93 -1.10 18.07
N GLY A 31 -1.77 -1.41 17.49
CA GLY A 31 -0.59 -1.90 18.19
C GLY A 31 -0.53 -3.42 18.36
N THR A 32 -1.55 -4.17 17.93
CA THR A 32 -1.50 -5.63 17.91
C THR A 32 -0.98 -6.18 16.58
N ILE A 33 -0.52 -7.44 16.59
CA ILE A 33 -0.09 -8.10 15.37
C ILE A 33 -1.24 -8.31 14.38
N ASP A 34 -2.46 -8.53 14.88
CA ASP A 34 -3.64 -8.72 14.04
C ASP A 34 -3.96 -7.44 13.25
N SER A 35 -3.97 -6.29 13.93
CA SER A 35 -4.10 -4.96 13.32
C SER A 35 -3.01 -4.73 12.26
N ALA A 36 -1.76 -5.03 12.60
CA ALA A 36 -0.62 -4.90 11.69
C ALA A 36 -0.76 -5.75 10.42
N GLN A 37 -1.29 -6.97 10.53
CA GLN A 37 -1.55 -7.83 9.37
C GLN A 37 -2.67 -7.27 8.49
N GLU A 38 -3.74 -6.75 9.08
CA GLU A 38 -4.84 -6.11 8.34
C GLU A 38 -4.35 -4.88 7.56
N VAL A 39 -3.56 -4.00 8.20
CA VAL A 39 -2.92 -2.84 7.55
C VAL A 39 -1.99 -3.29 6.41
N LEU A 40 -1.20 -4.34 6.61
CA LEU A 40 -0.35 -4.88 5.54
C LEU A 40 -1.17 -5.35 4.32
N ILE A 41 -2.28 -6.05 4.57
CA ILE A 41 -3.20 -6.49 3.51
C ILE A 41 -3.79 -5.28 2.78
N GLY A 42 -4.27 -4.27 3.50
CA GLY A 42 -4.78 -3.02 2.92
C GLY A 42 -3.73 -2.33 2.03
N SER A 43 -2.51 -2.21 2.53
CA SER A 43 -1.36 -1.66 1.81
C SER A 43 -1.03 -2.42 0.52
N PHE A 44 -1.08 -3.75 0.50
CA PHE A 44 -0.89 -4.50 -0.74
C PHE A 44 -2.02 -4.29 -1.75
N ILE A 45 -3.28 -4.22 -1.28
CA ILE A 45 -4.43 -3.93 -2.15
C ILE A 45 -4.29 -2.53 -2.76
N LEU A 46 -3.84 -1.53 -1.98
CA LEU A 46 -3.52 -0.19 -2.48
C LEU A 46 -2.44 -0.22 -3.57
N GLY A 47 -1.38 -1.02 -3.37
CA GLY A 47 -0.31 -1.20 -4.35
C GLY A 47 -0.82 -1.80 -5.67
N ILE A 48 -1.71 -2.79 -5.60
CA ILE A 48 -2.39 -3.35 -6.77
C ILE A 48 -3.24 -2.26 -7.45
N GLY A 49 -4.02 -1.50 -6.69
CA GLY A 49 -4.84 -0.40 -7.21
C GLY A 49 -4.00 0.62 -8.00
N LEU A 50 -2.86 1.05 -7.45
CA LEU A 50 -1.91 1.92 -8.12
C LEU A 50 -1.36 1.32 -9.42
N ALA A 51 -0.99 0.04 -9.41
CA ALA A 51 -0.47 -0.65 -10.58
C ALA A 51 -1.47 -0.65 -11.74
N PHE A 52 -2.75 -0.89 -11.43
CA PHE A 52 -3.83 -0.92 -12.42
C PHE A 52 -4.26 0.47 -12.91
N LEU A 53 -4.39 1.44 -12.01
CA LEU A 53 -4.86 2.80 -12.34
C LEU A 53 -3.90 3.57 -13.24
N SER A 54 -2.63 3.17 -13.26
CA SER A 54 -1.67 3.75 -14.17
C SER A 54 -1.46 5.25 -14.02
N ILE A 55 -1.63 5.75 -12.79
CA ILE A 55 -1.53 7.18 -12.49
C ILE A 55 -0.17 7.72 -12.95
N PRO A 56 -0.13 8.83 -13.72
CA PRO A 56 1.12 9.49 -14.09
C PRO A 56 1.93 9.90 -12.84
N ASN A 57 3.18 10.34 -13.02
CA ASN A 57 4.04 10.87 -11.93
C ASN A 57 3.44 12.16 -11.32
N ARG A 58 2.35 12.04 -10.57
CA ARG A 58 1.61 13.09 -9.89
C ARG A 58 1.63 12.85 -8.39
N LEU A 59 1.32 13.92 -7.64
CA LEU A 59 1.28 13.94 -6.19
C LEU A 59 0.43 12.79 -5.59
N GLU A 60 -0.71 12.49 -6.22
CA GLU A 60 -1.63 11.40 -5.82
C GLU A 60 -0.90 10.05 -5.70
N ARG A 61 -0.04 9.71 -6.66
CA ARG A 61 0.71 8.45 -6.64
C ARG A 61 1.65 8.39 -5.44
N TYR A 62 2.39 9.47 -5.19
CA TYR A 62 3.35 9.52 -4.09
C TYR A 62 2.67 9.49 -2.72
N ILE A 63 1.47 10.09 -2.60
CA ILE A 63 0.68 9.98 -1.37
C ILE A 63 0.32 8.52 -1.10
N VAL A 64 -0.22 7.81 -2.10
CA VAL A 64 -0.63 6.41 -1.91
C VAL A 64 0.60 5.52 -1.66
N GLN A 65 1.73 5.77 -2.34
CA GLN A 65 3.00 5.09 -2.03
C GLN A 65 3.47 5.34 -0.60
N GLY A 66 3.32 6.57 -0.10
CA GLY A 66 3.64 6.92 1.27
C GLY A 66 2.77 6.14 2.27
N ILE A 67 1.47 6.05 2.02
CA ILE A 67 0.53 5.27 2.84
C ILE A 67 0.95 3.79 2.87
N ILE A 68 1.24 3.19 1.71
CA ILE A 68 1.74 1.80 1.62
C ILE A 68 3.04 1.64 2.41
N GLY A 69 3.97 2.59 2.30
CA GLY A 69 5.22 2.56 3.05
C GLY A 69 4.99 2.60 4.56
N ILE A 70 4.06 3.44 5.03
CA ILE A 70 3.69 3.52 6.45
C ILE A 70 3.06 2.21 6.93
N GLY A 71 2.16 1.60 6.16
CA GLY A 71 1.52 0.34 6.54
C GLY A 71 2.51 -0.84 6.60
N VAL A 72 3.42 -0.93 5.62
CA VAL A 72 4.53 -1.90 5.65
C VAL A 72 5.43 -1.66 6.85
N PHE A 73 5.82 -0.41 7.10
CA PHE A 73 6.62 -0.05 8.27
C PHE A 73 5.93 -0.48 9.57
N TYR A 74 4.65 -0.15 9.73
CA TYR A 74 3.86 -0.50 10.91
C TYR A 74 3.87 -2.02 11.15
N TYR A 75 3.62 -2.82 10.11
CA TYR A 75 3.66 -4.28 10.24
C TYR A 75 5.00 -4.80 10.73
N PHE A 76 6.09 -4.43 10.06
CA PHE A 76 7.42 -4.94 10.42
C PHE A 76 7.90 -4.42 11.77
N TYR A 77 7.46 -3.22 12.17
CA TYR A 77 7.75 -2.66 13.49
C TYR A 77 7.06 -3.45 14.59
N ILE A 78 5.76 -3.73 14.45
CA ILE A 78 5.01 -4.53 15.44
C ILE A 78 5.52 -5.98 15.48
N GLN A 79 5.78 -6.59 14.32
CA GLN A 79 6.23 -7.99 14.24
C GLN A 79 7.60 -8.23 14.86
N ASN A 80 8.57 -7.33 14.64
CA ASN A 80 9.97 -7.55 15.04
C ASN A 80 10.40 -6.72 16.24
N ASN A 81 9.58 -5.75 16.67
CA ASN A 81 9.93 -4.73 17.66
C ASN A 81 11.28 -4.04 17.34
N ASN A 82 11.58 -3.86 16.05
CA ASN A 82 12.85 -3.29 15.58
C ASN A 82 12.59 -2.23 14.51
N PHE A 83 12.77 -0.98 14.92
CA PHE A 83 12.58 0.20 14.08
C PHE A 83 13.42 0.18 12.80
N TRP A 84 14.69 -0.21 12.89
CA TRP A 84 15.61 -0.18 11.75
C TRP A 84 15.24 -1.20 10.68
N ILE A 85 14.87 -2.42 11.11
CA ILE A 85 14.41 -3.47 10.19
C ILE A 85 13.14 -3.00 9.47
N ALA A 86 12.18 -2.47 10.22
CA ALA A 86 10.94 -1.95 9.65
C ALA A 86 11.18 -0.83 8.63
N LEU A 87 12.06 0.12 8.97
CA LEU A 87 12.40 1.25 8.10
C LEU A 87 13.06 0.78 6.81
N ILE A 88 14.07 -0.10 6.89
CA ILE A 88 14.79 -0.60 5.72
C ILE A 88 13.83 -1.33 4.78
N ILE A 89 12.97 -2.20 5.33
CA ILE A 89 12.03 -2.96 4.51
C ILE A 89 11.01 -2.03 3.84
N ALA A 90 10.44 -1.08 4.57
CA ALA A 90 9.49 -0.11 4.01
C ALA A 90 10.12 0.72 2.88
N VAL A 91 11.34 1.22 3.07
CA VAL A 91 12.06 2.01 2.04
C VAL A 91 12.34 1.16 0.80
N ILE A 92 12.83 -0.08 0.97
CA ILE A 92 13.10 -0.99 -0.15
C ILE A 92 11.82 -1.28 -0.92
N LEU A 93 10.72 -1.59 -0.21
CA LEU A 93 9.45 -1.95 -0.85
C LEU A 93 8.86 -0.76 -1.64
N VAL A 94 8.85 0.45 -1.07
CA VAL A 94 8.40 1.65 -1.77
C VAL A 94 9.30 1.95 -2.98
N ALA A 95 10.61 1.78 -2.86
CA ALA A 95 11.54 1.96 -3.98
C ALA A 95 11.30 0.96 -5.12
N LEU A 96 11.05 -0.32 -4.79
CA LEU A 96 10.70 -1.35 -5.76
C LEU A 96 9.37 -1.04 -6.45
N LEU A 97 8.37 -0.58 -5.70
CA LEU A 97 7.07 -0.22 -6.23
C LEU A 97 7.16 1.00 -7.18
N GLU A 98 7.91 2.03 -6.80
CA GLU A 98 8.18 3.18 -7.66
C GLU A 98 8.96 2.80 -8.92
N TYR A 99 9.97 1.93 -8.79
CA TYR A 99 10.71 1.42 -9.93
C TYR A 99 9.80 0.66 -10.90
N GLY A 100 8.96 -0.25 -10.40
CA GLY A 100 8.02 -1.02 -11.20
C GLY A 100 6.96 -0.16 -11.89
N LEU A 101 6.44 0.87 -11.21
CA LEU A 101 5.46 1.79 -11.80
C LEU A 101 6.06 2.71 -12.88
N LYS A 102 7.36 3.04 -12.78
CA LYS A 102 8.07 3.85 -13.78
C LYS A 102 8.43 3.08 -15.06
N HIS A 103 8.67 1.78 -14.97
CA HIS A 103 9.21 0.97 -16.06
C HIS A 103 8.20 -0.05 -16.65
N ARG A 104 6.90 0.17 -16.45
CA ARG A 104 5.86 -0.68 -17.05
C ARG A 104 5.47 -0.26 -18.47
#